data_AF-X1S2W9-F1
#
_entry.id   AF-X1S2W9-F1
#
_cell.length_a   1.000
_cell.length_b   1.000
_cell.length_c   1.000
_cell.angle_alpha   90.00
_cell.angle_beta   90.00
_cell.angle_gamma   90.00
#
_symmetry.space_group_name_H-M   'P 1'
#
loop_
_entity.id
_entity.type
_entity.pdbx_description
1 polymer ?
#
loop_
_entity_poly.entity_id
_entity_poly.type
_entity_poly.pdbx_seq_one_letter_code
_entity_poly.pdbx_strand_id
1 'polypeptide(L)' 'ERLARTTKPTKAELMTFWRKNIINYPTLVEELKGLGYPERYIDWYVKAK' A
#
# COMPACT_ATOMS: atom_id res chain seq x y z
N GLU A 1 -23.67 -16.28 0.94
CA GLU A 1 -22.38 -16.09 1.63
C GLU A 1 -22.20 -14.63 2.03
N ARG A 2 -21.56 -14.31 3.17
CA ARG A 2 -21.22 -12.92 3.53
C ARG A 2 -20.09 -12.49 2.60
N LEU A 3 -20.41 -11.77 1.54
CA LEU A 3 -19.44 -10.99 0.77
C LEU A 3 -18.68 -10.14 1.78
N ALA A 4 -17.48 -10.57 2.15
CA ALA A 4 -16.58 -9.79 2.95
C ALA A 4 -16.50 -8.45 2.23
N ARG A 5 -16.92 -7.36 2.89
CA ARG A 5 -16.69 -6.03 2.37
C ARG A 5 -15.20 -5.97 2.14
N THR A 6 -14.77 -6.05 0.89
CA THR A 6 -13.37 -5.95 0.50
C THR A 6 -12.96 -4.52 0.79
N THR A 7 -12.77 -4.26 2.08
CA THR A 7 -12.26 -3.01 2.58
C THR A 7 -10.85 -2.98 2.05
N LYS A 8 -10.54 -1.99 1.21
CA LYS A 8 -9.19 -1.85 0.68
C LYS A 8 -8.22 -1.88 1.87
N PRO A 9 -7.09 -2.60 1.75
CA PRO A 9 -6.09 -2.62 2.80
C PRO A 9 -5.68 -1.18 3.14
N THR A 10 -5.52 -0.92 4.42
CA THR A 10 -5.06 0.39 4.89
C THR A 10 -3.60 0.61 4.50
N LYS A 11 -3.14 1.87 4.53
CA LYS A 11 -1.72 2.19 4.31
C LYS A 11 -0.77 1.37 5.21
N ALA A 12 -1.13 1.14 6.47
CA ALA A 12 -0.31 0.37 7.40
C ALA A 12 -0.19 -1.09 6.96
N GLU A 13 -1.27 -1.68 6.44
CA GLU A 13 -1.28 -3.03 5.88
C GLU A 13 -0.47 -3.10 4.58
N LEU A 14 -0.64 -2.15 3.67
CA LEU A 14 0.14 -2.05 2.44
C LEU A 14 1.65 -1.92 2.71
N MET A 15 2.04 -1.08 3.67
CA MET A 15 3.44 -0.98 4.11
C MET A 15 3.93 -2.30 4.73
N THR A 16 3.07 -3.02 5.46
CA THR A 16 3.40 -4.34 6.02
C THR A 16 3.60 -5.37 4.91
N PHE A 17 2.73 -5.38 3.89
CA PHE A 17 2.85 -6.26 2.74
C PHE A 17 4.15 -6.00 1.96
N TRP A 18 4.49 -4.74 1.75
CA TRP A 18 5.75 -4.37 1.10
C TRP A 18 6.97 -4.78 1.92
N ARG A 19 6.96 -4.54 3.25
CA ARG A 19 8.03 -5.01 4.16
C ARG A 19 8.18 -6.53 4.17
N LYS A 20 7.08 -7.26 4.04
CA LYS A 20 7.05 -8.73 3.91
C LYS A 20 7.32 -9.24 2.50
N ASN A 21 7.62 -8.36 1.54
CA ASN A 21 7.84 -8.70 0.13
C ASN A 21 6.63 -9.40 -0.54
N ILE A 22 5.42 -9.19 -0.01
CA ILE A 22 4.16 -9.73 -0.55
C ILE A 22 3.73 -8.93 -1.80
N ILE A 23 3.98 -7.61 -1.79
CA ILE A 23 3.70 -6.71 -2.91
C ILE A 23 4.96 -5.96 -3.31
N ASN A 24 5.06 -5.63 -4.60
CA ASN A 24 6.19 -4.89 -5.15
C ASN A 24 6.00 -3.38 -4.99
N TYR A 25 7.10 -2.62 -5.14
CA TYR A 25 7.05 -1.16 -5.17
C TYR A 25 6.00 -0.56 -6.13
N PRO A 26 5.92 -0.98 -7.42
CA PRO A 26 4.87 -0.48 -8.32
C PRO A 26 3.46 -0.73 -7.77
N THR A 27 3.19 -1.93 -7.24
CA THR A 27 1.90 -2.29 -6.63
C THR A 27 1.60 -1.44 -5.40
N LEU A 28 2.59 -1.22 -4.53
CA LEU A 28 2.44 -0.33 -3.37
C LEU A 28 2.09 1.10 -3.81
N VAL A 29 2.74 1.60 -4.86
CA VAL A 29 2.49 2.94 -5.39
C VAL A 29 1.08 3.08 -5.94
N GLU A 30 0.61 2.11 -6.73
CA GLU A 30 -0.75 2.12 -7.28
C GLU A 30 -1.82 2.06 -6.20
N GLU A 31 -1.65 1.16 -5.21
CA GLU A 31 -2.61 1.02 -4.11
C GLU A 31 -2.67 2.28 -3.23
N LEU A 32 -1.50 2.86 -2.90
CA LEU A 32 -1.43 4.10 -2.13
C LEU A 32 -1.93 5.31 -2.92
N LYS A 33 -1.69 5.38 -4.23
CA LYS A 33 -2.31 6.39 -5.12
C LYS A 33 -3.83 6.25 -5.11
N GLY A 34 -4.34 5.01 -5.15
CA GLY A 34 -5.77 4.71 -5.04
C GLY A 34 -6.41 5.11 -3.71
N LEU A 35 -5.59 5.33 -2.67
CA LEU A 35 -5.99 5.89 -1.37
C LEU A 35 -5.79 7.41 -1.27
N GLY A 36 -5.32 8.07 -2.33
CA GLY A 36 -5.11 9.52 -2.39
C GLY A 36 -3.72 9.99 -1.96
N TYR A 37 -2.75 9.09 -1.80
CA TYR A 37 -1.39 9.48 -1.45
C TYR A 37 -0.60 9.89 -2.70
N PRO A 38 -0.01 11.10 -2.73
CA PRO A 38 0.90 11.49 -3.79
C PRO A 38 2.19 10.67 -3.73
N GLU A 39 2.74 10.38 -4.91
CA GLU A 39 3.93 9.55 -5.08
C GLU A 39 5.14 10.01 -4.26
N ARG A 40 5.30 11.33 -4.08
CA ARG A 40 6.35 11.91 -3.23
C ARG A 40 6.34 11.35 -1.80
N TYR A 41 5.16 11.18 -1.19
CA TYR A 41 5.09 10.61 0.15
C TYR A 41 5.36 9.11 0.15
N ILE A 42 4.99 8.40 -0.92
CA ILE A 42 5.25 6.97 -1.09
C ILE A 42 6.76 6.72 -1.16
N ASP A 43 7.48 7.55 -1.91
CA ASP A 43 8.94 7.53 -1.98
C ASP A 43 9.60 7.73 -0.60
N TRP A 44 9.07 8.63 0.25
CA TRP A 44 9.55 8.76 1.63
C TRP A 44 9.35 7.49 2.46
N TYR A 45 8.20 6.84 2.33
CA TYR A 45 7.93 5.58 3.04
C TYR A 45 8.84 4.44 2.60
N VAL A 46 9.33 4.50 1.37
CA VAL A 46 10.19 3.48 0.77
C VAL A 46 11.68 3.78 1.00
N LYS A 47 12.09 5.05 0.94
CA LYS A 47 13.48 5.50 1.18
C LYS A 47 13.87 5.61 2.64
N ALA A 48 12.92 5.69 3.59
CA ALA A 48 13.22 5.67 5.02
C ALA A 48 13.70 4.29 5.54
N LYS A 49 14.20 3.43 4.64
CA LYS A 49 14.80 2.13 4.89
C LYS A 49 16.32 2.28 4.82
#